data_AF-A0A392P7V0-F1
#
_entry.id   AF-A0A392P7V0-F1
#
_cell.length_a   1.000
_cell.length_b   1.000
_cell.length_c   1.000
_cell.angle_alpha   90.00
_cell.angle_beta   90.00
_cell.angle_gamma   90.00
#
_symmetry.space_group_name_H-M   'P 1'
#
loop_
_entity.id
_entity.type
_entity.pdbx_description
1 polymer ?
#
loop_
_entity_poly.entity_id
_entity_poly.type
_entity_poly.pdbx_seq_one_letter_code
_entity_poly.pdbx_strand_id
1 'polypeptide(L)'
;MLWEPLSFISIILLPIVGNAAEHAGSIIFAYKNKLDISLGVAMGSATQISMFVVPLSVIVAWIMGIRMDLDFNLLETGCLGFAIIVTAFTLQ
;
A
#
# COMPACT_ATOMS: atom_id res chain seq x y z
N MET A 1 22.14 12.23 7.35
CA MET A 1 21.51 12.28 6.02
C MET A 1 22.15 11.21 5.15
N LEU A 2 21.96 9.96 5.54
CA LEU A 2 22.27 8.80 4.71
C LEU A 2 20.91 8.17 4.44
N TRP A 3 20.61 7.91 3.18
CA TRP A 3 19.44 7.14 2.79
C TRP A 3 19.58 5.76 3.42
N GLU A 4 18.78 5.45 4.45
CA GLU A 4 18.74 4.14 5.08
C GLU A 4 18.16 3.15 4.05
N PRO A 5 18.97 2.28 3.42
CA PRO A 5 18.54 1.43 2.31
C PRO A 5 17.30 0.58 2.63
N LEU A 6 17.07 0.30 3.92
CA LEU A 6 15.92 -0.43 4.43
C LEU A 6 14.57 0.27 4.15
N SER A 7 14.48 1.59 4.32
CA SER A 7 13.22 2.33 4.10
C SER A 7 12.84 2.35 2.61
N PHE A 8 13.83 2.46 1.72
CA PHE A 8 13.59 2.33 0.27
C PHE A 8 13.16 0.90 -0.10
N ILE A 9 13.83 -0.12 0.45
CA ILE A 9 13.48 -1.52 0.19
C ILE A 9 12.05 -1.81 0.68
N SER A 10 11.66 -1.36 1.87
CA SER A 10 10.36 -1.68 2.47
C SER A 10 9.20 -0.92 1.82
N ILE A 11 9.39 0.35 1.44
CA ILE A 11 8.30 1.19 0.91
C ILE A 11 8.16 1.06 -0.61
N ILE A 12 9.27 0.85 -1.32
CA ILE A 12 9.28 0.84 -2.79
C ILE A 12 9.39 -0.59 -3.33
N LEU A 13 10.47 -1.29 -3.03
CA LEU A 13 10.75 -2.58 -3.68
C LEU A 13 9.80 -3.68 -3.23
N LEU A 14 9.55 -3.79 -1.93
CA LEU A 14 8.73 -4.86 -1.36
C LEU A 14 7.28 -4.82 -1.88
N PRO A 15 6.58 -3.67 -1.92
CA PRO A 15 5.20 -3.63 -2.44
C PRO A 15 5.13 -3.84 -3.95
N ILE A 16 6.14 -3.39 -4.73
CA ILE A 16 6.18 -3.65 -6.17
C ILE A 16 6.19 -5.15 -6.43
N VAL A 17 7.05 -5.90 -5.73
CA VAL A 17 7.15 -7.36 -5.91
C VAL A 17 5.93 -8.07 -5.33
N GLY A 18 5.47 -7.67 -4.13
CA GLY A 18 4.34 -8.29 -3.44
C GLY A 18 3.02 -8.17 -4.19
N ASN A 19 2.79 -7.04 -4.86
CA ASN A 19 1.52 -6.74 -5.55
C ASN A 19 1.64 -6.85 -7.08
N ALA A 20 2.79 -7.30 -7.61
CA ALA A 20 3.06 -7.34 -9.05
C ALA A 20 1.98 -8.09 -9.84
N ALA A 21 1.58 -9.27 -9.35
CA ALA A 21 0.58 -10.11 -10.02
C ALA A 21 -0.80 -9.45 -10.06
N GLU A 22 -1.22 -8.84 -8.95
CA GLU A 22 -2.50 -8.13 -8.83
C GLU A 22 -2.53 -6.89 -9.74
N HIS A 23 -1.45 -6.11 -9.74
CA HIS A 23 -1.32 -4.92 -10.58
C HIS A 23 -1.26 -5.28 -12.07
N ALA A 24 -0.52 -6.32 -12.44
CA ALA A 24 -0.50 -6.82 -13.82
C ALA A 24 -1.91 -7.26 -14.27
N GLY A 25 -2.64 -7.97 -13.42
CA GLY A 25 -4.05 -8.31 -13.65
C GLY A 25 -4.93 -7.09 -13.84
N SER A 26 -4.78 -6.08 -12.97
CA SER A 26 -5.53 -4.82 -13.06
C SER A 26 -5.28 -4.08 -14.37
N ILE A 27 -4.02 -3.99 -14.83
CA ILE A 27 -3.67 -3.37 -16.13
C ILE A 27 -4.31 -4.14 -17.29
N ILE A 28 -4.31 -5.48 -17.26
CA ILE A 28 -4.95 -6.31 -18.28
C ILE A 28 -6.47 -6.05 -18.33
N PHE A 29 -7.14 -5.94 -17.17
CA PHE A 29 -8.56 -5.64 -17.11
C PHE A 29 -8.88 -4.21 -17.59
N ALA A 30 -8.03 -3.24 -17.26
CA ALA A 30 -8.13 -1.88 -17.79
C ALA A 30 -7.99 -1.86 -19.32
N TYR A 31 -7.03 -2.59 -19.89
CA TYR A 31 -6.85 -2.71 -21.34
C TYR A 31 -8.04 -3.36 -22.04
N LYS A 32 -8.75 -4.26 -21.34
CA LYS A 32 -10.01 -4.86 -21.81
C LYS A 32 -11.24 -3.98 -21.60
N ASN A 33 -11.04 -2.70 -21.28
CA ASN A 33 -12.08 -1.72 -21.00
C ASN A 33 -13.01 -2.13 -19.83
N LYS A 34 -12.46 -2.87 -18.85
CA LYS A 34 -13.15 -3.28 -17.62
C LYS A 34 -12.60 -2.50 -16.43
N LEU A 35 -12.77 -1.17 -16.47
CA LEU A 35 -12.22 -0.27 -15.46
C LEU A 35 -12.78 -0.54 -14.06
N ASP A 36 -14.05 -0.91 -13.91
CA ASP A 36 -14.64 -1.25 -12.60
C ASP A 36 -13.90 -2.40 -11.91
N ILE A 37 -13.47 -3.41 -12.68
CA ILE A 37 -12.69 -4.55 -12.16
C ILE A 37 -11.27 -4.10 -11.79
N SER A 38 -10.63 -3.29 -12.64
CA SER A 38 -9.30 -2.74 -12.39
C SER A 38 -9.27 -1.91 -11.10
N LEU A 39 -10.26 -1.03 -10.92
CA LEU A 39 -10.43 -0.22 -9.72
C LEU A 39 -10.79 -1.08 -8.50
N GLY A 40 -11.65 -2.08 -8.67
CA GLY A 40 -11.99 -3.04 -7.60
C GLY A 40 -10.76 -3.79 -7.07
N VAL A 41 -9.85 -4.21 -7.95
CA VAL A 41 -8.59 -4.85 -7.55
C VAL A 41 -7.69 -3.86 -6.80
N ALA A 42 -7.49 -2.65 -7.34
CA ALA A 42 -6.61 -1.65 -6.74
C ALA A 42 -7.12 -1.16 -5.36
N MET A 43 -8.39 -0.76 -5.28
CA MET A 43 -9.00 -0.28 -4.03
C MET A 43 -9.18 -1.41 -3.02
N GLY A 44 -9.51 -2.63 -3.48
CA GLY A 44 -9.64 -3.81 -2.64
C GLY A 44 -8.32 -4.18 -1.96
N SER A 45 -7.23 -4.26 -2.73
CA SER A 45 -5.88 -4.54 -2.20
C SER A 45 -5.43 -3.45 -1.21
N ALA A 46 -5.59 -2.16 -1.56
CA ALA A 46 -5.25 -1.05 -0.66
C ALA A 46 -6.06 -1.08 0.66
N THR A 47 -7.36 -1.36 0.58
CA THR A 47 -8.24 -1.47 1.76
C THR A 47 -7.85 -2.67 2.63
N GLN A 48 -7.54 -3.82 2.03
CA GLN A 48 -7.10 -5.00 2.75
C GLN A 48 -5.77 -4.75 3.47
N ILE A 49 -4.81 -4.11 2.81
CA ILE A 49 -3.52 -3.79 3.44
C ILE A 49 -3.73 -2.85 4.64
N SER A 50 -4.51 -1.80 4.45
CA SER A 50 -4.77 -0.78 5.48
C SER A 50 -5.57 -1.31 6.68
N MET A 51 -6.66 -2.04 6.43
CA MET A 51 -7.60 -2.48 7.47
C MET A 51 -7.25 -3.81 8.11
N PHE A 52 -6.44 -4.64 7.44
CA PHE A 52 -6.11 -5.97 7.94
C PHE A 52 -4.61 -6.19 8.10
N VAL A 53 -3.82 -6.04 7.03
CA VAL A 53 -2.39 -6.42 7.07
C VAL A 53 -1.61 -5.56 8.06
N VAL A 54 -1.77 -4.23 8.02
CA VAL A 54 -1.05 -3.31 8.91
C VAL A 54 -1.47 -3.50 10.38
N PRO A 55 -2.76 -3.49 10.76
CA PRO A 55 -3.18 -3.75 12.14
C PRO A 55 -2.77 -5.13 12.65
N LEU A 56 -2.88 -6.17 11.82
CA LEU A 56 -2.47 -7.53 12.19
C LEU A 56 -0.96 -7.58 12.46
N SER A 57 -0.15 -6.89 11.65
CA SER A 57 1.30 -6.84 11.83
C SER A 57 1.69 -6.22 13.18
N VAL A 58 0.99 -5.15 13.60
CA VAL A 58 1.18 -4.52 14.92
C VAL A 58 0.85 -5.51 16.05
N ILE A 59 -0.29 -6.20 15.95
CA ILE A 59 -0.70 -7.19 16.96
C ILE A 59 0.30 -8.34 17.05
N VAL A 60 0.77 -8.87 15.91
CA VAL A 60 1.77 -9.94 15.87
C VAL A 60 3.08 -9.49 16.50
N ALA A 61 3.53 -8.27 16.21
CA ALA A 61 4.73 -7.70 16.82
C ALA A 61 4.60 -7.61 18.34
N TRP A 62 3.44 -7.17 18.86
CA TRP A 62 3.19 -7.13 20.31
C TRP A 62 3.24 -8.51 20.96
N ILE A 63 2.68 -9.54 20.31
CA ILE A 63 2.75 -10.93 20.80
C ILE A 63 4.20 -11.42 20.86
N MET A 64 5.04 -10.99 19.92
CA MET A 64 6.48 -11.30 19.87
C MET A 64 7.32 -10.45 20.84
N GLY A 65 6.71 -9.53 21.60
CA GLY A 65 7.41 -8.62 22.50
C GLY A 65 8.16 -7.48 21.79
N ILE A 66 7.87 -7.25 20.50
CA ILE A 66 8.44 -6.18 19.69
C ILE A 66 7.51 -4.96 19.77
N ARG A 67 8.04 -3.80 20.13
CA ARG A 67 7.30 -2.55 20.11
C ARG A 67 7.19 -2.06 18.68
N MET A 68 5.99 -2.21 18.11
CA MET A 68 5.61 -1.68 16.81
C MET A 68 4.39 -0.78 17.00
N ASP A 69 4.45 0.41 16.42
CA ASP A 69 3.42 1.44 16.50
C ASP A 69 3.08 1.92 15.07
N LEU A 70 2.00 2.68 14.91
CA LEU A 70 1.60 3.29 13.63
C LEU A 70 2.23 4.68 13.42
N ASP A 71 3.39 4.91 14.02
CA ASP A 71 4.12 6.17 13.93
C ASP A 71 4.99 6.20 12.67
N PHE A 72 4.38 6.59 11.56
CA PHE A 72 5.05 6.73 10.27
C PHE A 72 5.80 8.06 10.17
N ASN A 73 6.89 8.09 9.39
CA ASN A 73 7.62 9.33 9.17
C ASN A 73 6.75 10.39 8.48
N LEU A 74 7.12 11.67 8.61
CA LEU A 74 6.40 12.79 8.00
C LEU A 74 6.23 12.62 6.48
N LEU A 75 7.28 12.14 5.79
CA LEU A 75 7.24 11.89 4.35
C LEU A 75 6.30 10.73 4.00
N GLU A 76 6.34 9.63 4.76
CA GLU A 76 5.49 8.45 4.53
C GLU A 76 4.01 8.81 4.71
N THR A 77 3.69 9.48 5.82
CA THR A 77 2.34 9.97 6.13
C THR A 77 1.86 10.98 5.09
N GLY A 78 2.73 11.94 4.73
CA GLY A 78 2.42 12.96 3.73
C GLY A 78 2.17 12.38 2.33
N CYS A 79 3.02 11.46 1.88
CA CYS A 79 2.86 10.77 0.60
C CYS A 79 1.60 9.90 0.58
N LEU A 80 1.30 9.17 1.65
CA LEU A 80 0.08 8.36 1.75
C LEU A 80 -1.18 9.25 1.69
N GLY A 81 -1.21 10.32 2.48
CA GLY A 81 -2.32 11.27 2.48
C GLY A 81 -2.51 11.93 1.10
N PHE A 82 -1.43 12.36 0.46
CA PHE A 82 -1.47 12.93 -0.88
C PHE A 82 -1.97 11.91 -1.93
N ALA A 83 -1.51 10.65 -1.86
CA ALA A 83 -1.95 9.60 -2.76
C ALA A 83 -3.46 9.32 -2.63
N ILE A 84 -4.00 9.30 -1.40
CA ILE A 84 -5.44 9.15 -1.14
C ILE A 84 -6.22 10.31 -1.76
N ILE A 85 -5.76 11.55 -1.55
CA ILE A 85 -6.43 12.74 -2.07
C ILE A 85 -6.45 12.72 -3.61
N VAL A 86 -5.29 12.53 -4.25
CA VAL A 86 -5.19 12.50 -5.72
C VAL A 86 -6.05 11.38 -6.30
N THR A 87 -6.02 10.19 -5.71
CA THR A 87 -6.82 9.05 -6.16
C THR A 87 -8.31 9.34 -6.00
N ALA A 88 -8.74 9.87 -4.85
CA ALA A 88 -10.14 10.22 -4.60
C ALA A 88 -10.67 11.24 -5.61
N PHE A 89 -9.88 12.27 -5.94
CA PHE A 89 -10.25 13.27 -6.96
C PHE A 89 -10.26 12.70 -8.38
N THR A 90 -9.40 11.73 -8.69
CA THR A 90 -9.32 11.13 -10.04
C THR A 90 -10.46 10.15 -10.30
N LEU A 91 -11.01 9.54 -9.24
CA LEU A 91 -12.09 8.55 -9.33
C LEU A 91 -13.49 9.16 -9.28
N GLN A 92 -13.61 10.46 -8.97
CA GLN A 92 -14.85 11.23 -9.08
C GLN A 92 -15.13 11.60 -10.54
#